data_AF-A0A7S2CV56-F1
#
_entry.id   AF-A0A7S2CV56-F1
#
_cell.length_a   1.000
_cell.length_b   1.000
_cell.length_c   1.000
_cell.angle_alpha   90.00
_cell.angle_beta   90.00
_cell.angle_gamma   90.00
#
_symmetry.space_group_name_H-M   'P 1'
#
loop_
_entity.id
_entity.type
_entity.pdbx_description
1 polymer ?
#
loop_
_entity_poly.entity_id
_entity_poly.type
_entity_poly.pdbx_seq_one_letter_code
_entity_poly.pdbx_strand_id
1 'polypeptide(L)'
;MLVLLKKAPPKNKRLFIVGTTSIAHLLEDLQLVSTFHLSINVAKLQNKDECRAVLQEVVQMPLADLDAVCAEITKPLAVKQLLMLAEMARSEDDTIAATRFMECLHTMDLKDA
;
A
#
# COMPACT_ATOMS: atom_id res chain seq x y z
N MET A 1 -15.78 -19.55 -13.37
CA MET A 1 -15.37 -19.34 -11.96
C MET A 1 -16.40 -18.59 -11.08
N LEU A 2 -17.42 -17.92 -11.63
CA LEU A 2 -18.47 -17.20 -10.85
C LEU A 2 -19.36 -18.08 -9.95
N VAL A 3 -19.39 -19.39 -10.20
CA VAL A 3 -20.29 -20.34 -9.51
C VAL A 3 -20.04 -20.37 -8.00
N LEU A 4 -18.78 -20.23 -7.55
CA LEU A 4 -18.44 -20.31 -6.13
C LEU A 4 -18.91 -19.06 -5.36
N LEU A 5 -18.84 -17.88 -5.97
CA LEU A 5 -19.26 -16.63 -5.33
C LEU A 5 -20.77 -16.57 -5.09
N LYS A 6 -21.56 -17.25 -5.93
CA LYS A 6 -23.03 -17.31 -5.82
C LYS A 6 -23.55 -18.55 -5.09
N LYS A 7 -22.67 -19.49 -4.71
CA LYS A 7 -23.07 -20.73 -4.05
C LYS A 7 -23.37 -20.46 -2.58
N ALA A 8 -24.63 -20.66 -2.18
CA ALA A 8 -25.01 -20.57 -0.78
C ALA A 8 -24.21 -21.60 0.07
N PRO A 9 -23.74 -21.21 1.26
CA PRO A 9 -23.10 -22.15 2.18
C PRO A 9 -24.11 -23.22 2.63
N PRO A 10 -23.65 -24.42 3.06
CA PRO A 10 -24.52 -25.44 3.62
C PRO A 10 -25.37 -24.92 4.78
N LYS A 11 -26.51 -25.58 5.05
CA LYS A 11 -27.41 -25.22 6.14
C LYS A 11 -26.63 -25.07 7.46
N ASN A 12 -26.97 -24.03 8.22
CA ASN A 12 -26.36 -23.67 9.50
C ASN A 12 -24.86 -23.34 9.44
N LYS A 13 -24.32 -23.01 8.27
CA LYS A 13 -22.96 -22.47 8.10
C LYS A 13 -23.01 -21.07 7.52
N ARG A 14 -22.08 -20.22 7.95
CA ARG A 14 -21.87 -18.87 7.41
C ARG A 14 -20.55 -18.85 6.63
N LEU A 15 -20.52 -18.11 5.53
CA LEU A 15 -19.33 -17.92 4.71
C LEU A 15 -19.15 -16.42 4.46
N PHE A 16 -17.94 -15.94 4.71
CA PHE A 16 -17.51 -14.59 4.41
C PHE A 16 -16.35 -14.66 3.40
N ILE A 17 -16.45 -13.89 2.32
CA ILE A 17 -15.48 -13.92 1.22
C ILE A 17 -14.85 -12.54 1.12
N VAL A 18 -13.53 -12.48 1.17
CA VAL A 18 -12.75 -11.28 0.88
C VAL A 18 -11.98 -11.51 -0.42
N GLY A 19 -12.23 -10.65 -1.41
CA GLY A 19 -11.47 -10.60 -2.64
C GLY A 19 -10.63 -9.33 -2.68
N THR A 20 -9.36 -9.44 -3.06
CA THR A 20 -8.48 -8.29 -3.30
C THR A 20 -8.10 -8.24 -4.77
N THR A 21 -8.08 -7.05 -5.35
CA THR A 21 -7.59 -6.82 -6.71
C THR A 21 -6.86 -5.49 -6.77
N SER A 22 -5.79 -5.43 -7.55
CA SER A 22 -5.13 -4.17 -7.90
C SER A 22 -5.71 -3.56 -9.18
N ILE A 23 -6.62 -4.26 -9.88
CA ILE A 23 -7.14 -3.89 -11.19
C ILE A 23 -8.66 -4.13 -11.23
N ALA A 24 -9.42 -3.28 -10.52
CA ALA A 24 -10.86 -3.44 -10.36
C ALA A 24 -11.64 -3.36 -11.69
N HIS A 25 -11.25 -2.46 -12.60
CA HIS A 25 -11.95 -2.26 -13.87
C HIS A 25 -12.00 -3.54 -14.74
N LEU A 26 -10.94 -4.35 -14.76
CA LEU A 26 -10.96 -5.63 -15.47
C LEU A 26 -11.95 -6.63 -14.86
N LEU A 27 -12.21 -6.54 -13.55
CA LEU A 27 -13.23 -7.36 -12.90
C LEU A 27 -14.65 -6.83 -13.14
N GLU A 28 -14.81 -5.54 -13.45
CA GLU A 28 -16.08 -4.96 -13.85
C GLU A 28 -16.51 -5.48 -15.22
N ASP A 29 -15.57 -5.54 -16.18
CA ASP A 29 -15.79 -6.12 -17.50
C ASP A 29 -16.25 -7.59 -17.43
N LEU A 30 -15.78 -8.32 -16.41
CA LEU A 30 -16.15 -9.71 -16.13
C LEU A 30 -17.41 -9.85 -15.26
N GLN A 31 -18.06 -8.75 -14.91
CA GLN A 31 -19.20 -8.69 -13.97
C GLN A 31 -18.93 -9.41 -12.63
N LEU A 32 -17.67 -9.43 -12.19
CA LEU A 32 -17.26 -10.04 -10.92
C LEU A 32 -17.52 -9.09 -9.75
N VAL A 33 -17.29 -7.80 -9.93
CA VAL A 33 -17.48 -6.79 -8.87
C VAL A 33 -18.93 -6.79 -8.36
N SER A 34 -19.92 -6.92 -9.26
CA SER A 34 -21.34 -6.97 -8.90
C SER A 34 -21.76 -8.22 -8.12
N THR A 35 -20.89 -9.23 -8.00
CA THR A 35 -21.17 -10.42 -7.17
C THR A 35 -20.79 -10.25 -5.70
N PHE A 36 -20.00 -9.23 -5.37
CA PHE A 36 -19.67 -8.91 -3.99
C PHE A 36 -20.73 -7.97 -3.39
N HIS A 37 -21.01 -8.14 -2.09
CA HIS A 37 -21.97 -7.29 -1.38
C HIS A 37 -21.45 -5.87 -1.14
N LEU A 38 -20.13 -5.72 -1.03
CA LEU A 38 -19.44 -4.46 -0.76
C LEU A 38 -18.11 -4.45 -1.49
N SER A 39 -17.76 -3.28 -2.03
CA SER A 39 -16.42 -2.97 -2.52
C SER A 39 -15.84 -1.84 -1.68
N ILE A 40 -14.59 -1.99 -1.23
CA ILE A 40 -13.87 -0.98 -0.46
C ILE A 40 -12.61 -0.62 -1.23
N ASN A 41 -12.45 0.67 -1.57
CA ASN A 41 -11.23 1.16 -2.18
C ASN A 41 -10.13 1.32 -1.11
N VAL A 42 -8.99 0.68 -1.32
CA VAL A 42 -7.79 0.85 -0.48
C VAL A 42 -6.87 1.82 -1.20
N ALA A 43 -6.98 3.11 -0.85
CA ALA A 43 -6.21 4.18 -1.47
C ALA A 43 -4.72 4.10 -1.12
N LYS A 44 -3.88 4.62 -2.02
CA LYS A 44 -2.46 4.93 -1.73
C LYS A 44 -2.37 6.11 -0.76
N LEU A 45 -1.21 6.28 -0.12
CA LEU A 45 -0.89 7.46 0.65
C LEU A 45 -0.83 8.66 -0.30
N GLN A 46 -1.55 9.74 0.01
CA GLN A 46 -1.78 10.86 -0.90
C GLN A 46 -0.90 12.06 -0.61
N ASN A 47 -0.45 12.22 0.64
CA ASN A 47 0.27 13.40 1.09
C ASN A 47 1.39 13.03 2.06
N LYS A 48 2.24 14.03 2.32
CA LYS A 48 3.39 13.90 3.22
C LYS A 48 2.99 13.53 4.64
N ASP A 49 1.82 13.96 5.13
CA ASP A 49 1.38 13.72 6.51
C ASP A 49 0.99 12.25 6.69
N GLU A 50 0.34 11.64 5.69
CA GLU A 50 0.07 10.21 5.63
C GLU A 50 1.36 9.38 5.53
N CYS A 51 2.32 9.82 4.72
CA CYS A 51 3.64 9.16 4.64
C CYS A 51 4.39 9.24 5.97
N ARG A 52 4.35 10.41 6.61
CA ARG A 52 4.94 10.66 7.92
C ARG A 52 4.33 9.74 8.96
N ALA A 53 3.00 9.64 9.02
CA ALA A 53 2.31 8.76 9.96
C ALA A 53 2.77 7.30 9.85
N VAL A 54 3.05 6.82 8.64
CA VAL A 54 3.59 5.46 8.45
C VAL A 54 5.07 5.38 8.86
N LEU A 55 5.91 6.29 8.39
CA LEU A 55 7.36 6.23 8.64
C LEU A 55 7.71 6.45 10.11
N GLN A 56 6.94 7.23 10.87
CA GLN A 56 7.13 7.40 12.32
C GLN A 56 7.04 6.08 13.09
N GLU A 57 6.22 5.14 12.61
CA GLU A 57 6.01 3.85 13.28
C GLU A 57 7.09 2.82 12.92
N VAL A 58 7.75 2.97 11.77
CA VAL A 58 8.62 1.92 11.19
C VAL A 58 10.09 2.33 11.04
N VAL A 59 10.41 3.61 11.18
CA VAL A 59 11.77 4.13 11.02
C VAL A 59 12.20 4.94 12.23
N GLN A 60 13.40 4.65 12.73
CA GLN A 60 14.08 5.47 13.73
C GLN A 60 14.95 6.51 13.02
N MET A 61 14.41 7.73 12.86
CA MET A 61 15.14 8.89 12.36
C MET A 61 14.74 10.16 13.11
N PRO A 62 15.58 11.20 13.14
CA PRO A 62 15.20 12.51 13.68
C PRO A 62 13.96 13.08 12.99
N LEU A 63 13.10 13.78 13.74
CA LEU A 63 11.85 14.33 13.18
C LEU A 63 12.08 15.30 12.01
N ALA A 64 13.16 16.09 12.05
CA ALA A 64 13.50 17.01 10.96
C ALA A 64 13.86 16.27 9.66
N ASP A 65 14.60 15.15 9.79
CA ASP A 65 14.99 14.28 8.68
C ASP A 65 13.76 13.58 8.09
N LEU A 66 12.85 13.15 8.95
CA LEU A 66 11.59 12.56 8.55
C LEU A 66 10.72 13.54 7.75
N ASP A 67 10.57 14.77 8.25
CA ASP A 67 9.79 15.79 7.59
C ASP A 67 10.38 16.14 6.20
N ALA A 68 11.71 16.15 6.09
CA ALA A 68 12.41 16.35 4.81
C ALA A 68 12.16 15.20 3.83
N VAL A 69 12.31 13.94 4.28
CA VAL A 69 12.03 12.76 3.46
C VAL A 69 10.58 12.73 2.98
N CYS A 70 9.61 13.02 3.85
CA CYS A 70 8.20 13.03 3.48
C CYS A 70 7.85 14.16 2.53
N ALA A 71 8.53 15.31 2.59
CA ALA A 71 8.31 16.43 1.68
C ALA A 71 8.71 16.09 0.22
N GLU A 72 9.65 15.17 0.05
CA GLU A 72 10.15 14.74 -1.26
C GLU A 72 9.26 13.69 -1.94
N ILE A 73 8.38 13.03 -1.17
CA ILE A 73 7.37 12.11 -1.71
C ILE A 73 6.21 12.93 -2.30
N THR A 74 6.34 13.24 -3.58
CA THR A 74 5.38 14.11 -4.31
C THR A 74 4.28 13.34 -5.04
N LYS A 75 4.38 12.02 -5.14
CA LYS A 75 3.41 11.15 -5.84
C LYS A 75 2.72 10.19 -4.87
N PRO A 76 1.46 9.80 -5.14
CA PRO A 76 0.79 8.81 -4.32
C PRO A 76 1.53 7.48 -4.28
N LEU A 77 1.75 6.96 -3.07
CA LEU A 77 2.60 5.79 -2.83
C LEU A 77 1.83 4.73 -2.04
N ALA A 78 1.92 3.47 -2.44
CA ALA A 78 1.37 2.39 -1.63
C ALA A 78 2.21 2.21 -0.36
N VAL A 79 1.57 1.92 0.78
CA VAL A 79 2.26 1.65 2.06
C VAL A 79 3.38 0.62 1.88
N LYS A 80 3.14 -0.45 1.11
CA LYS A 80 4.16 -1.47 0.81
C LYS A 80 5.42 -0.88 0.13
N GLN A 81 5.25 0.06 -0.79
CA GLN A 81 6.39 0.70 -1.46
C GLN A 81 7.17 1.58 -0.49
N LEU A 82 6.48 2.28 0.41
CA LEU A 82 7.10 3.09 1.46
C LEU A 82 7.92 2.24 2.44
N LEU A 83 7.36 1.10 2.87
CA LEU A 83 8.08 0.13 3.72
C LEU A 83 9.27 -0.48 2.98
N MET A 84 9.13 -0.78 1.69
CA MET A 84 10.24 -1.28 0.87
C MET A 84 11.37 -0.25 0.78
N LEU A 85 11.08 1.04 0.60
CA LEU A 85 12.08 2.11 0.63
C LEU A 85 12.80 2.17 1.98
N ALA A 86 12.07 2.06 3.08
CA ALA A 86 12.66 2.01 4.41
C ALA A 86 13.61 0.81 4.55
N GLU A 87 13.21 -0.38 4.12
CA GLU A 87 14.07 -1.58 4.15
C GLU A 87 15.30 -1.44 3.25
N MET A 88 15.17 -0.88 2.04
CA MET A 88 16.32 -0.67 1.14
C MET A 88 17.33 0.36 1.66
N ALA A 89 16.87 1.27 2.52
CA ALA A 89 17.68 2.32 3.13
C ALA A 89 18.24 1.93 4.51
N ARG A 90 17.82 0.78 5.06
CA ARG A 90 18.23 0.29 6.37
C ARG A 90 19.70 -0.13 6.35
N SER A 91 20.45 0.37 7.32
CA SER A 91 21.86 0.01 7.55
C SER A 91 21.98 -1.20 8.47
N GLU A 92 23.19 -1.75 8.64
CA GLU A 92 23.44 -2.93 9.50
C GLU A 92 23.03 -2.71 10.96
N ASP A 93 23.15 -1.48 11.46
CA ASP A 93 22.78 -1.07 12.83
C ASP A 93 21.27 -0.73 12.98
N ASP A 94 20.43 -1.14 12.03
CA ASP A 94 18.98 -0.91 12.01
C ASP A 94 18.52 0.57 11.92
N THR A 95 19.46 1.49 11.70
CA THR A 95 19.19 2.92 11.46
C THR A 95 19.00 3.25 9.98
N ILE A 96 18.25 4.31 9.68
CA ILE A 96 18.03 4.82 8.32
C ILE A 96 18.45 6.29 8.25
N ALA A 97 19.47 6.58 7.44
CA ALA A 97 19.87 7.95 7.14
C ALA A 97 18.94 8.56 6.06
N ALA A 98 18.53 9.83 6.24
CA ALA A 98 17.68 10.52 5.27
C ALA A 98 18.26 10.54 3.86
N THR A 99 19.57 10.79 3.73
CA THR A 99 20.27 10.78 2.44
C THR A 99 20.14 9.44 1.73
N ARG A 100 20.32 8.34 2.46
CA ARG A 100 20.19 6.99 1.92
C ARG A 100 18.75 6.68 1.51
N PHE A 101 17.77 7.09 2.30
CA PHE A 101 16.36 6.95 1.94
C PHE A 101 16.04 7.72 0.64
N MET A 102 16.54 8.95 0.52
CA MET A 102 16.36 9.79 -0.66
C MET A 102 17.00 9.18 -1.92
N GLU A 103 18.19 8.58 -1.80
CA GLU A 103 18.78 7.80 -2.88
C GLU A 103 17.88 6.64 -3.31
N CYS A 104 17.38 5.86 -2.35
CA CYS A 104 16.45 4.76 -2.62
C CYS A 104 15.17 5.26 -3.33
N LEU A 105 14.62 6.38 -2.87
CA LEU A 105 13.44 7.02 -3.46
C LEU A 105 13.69 7.40 -4.93
N HIS A 106 14.86 7.96 -5.25
CA HIS A 106 15.21 8.34 -6.61
C HIS A 106 15.49 7.13 -7.52
N THR A 107 15.97 6.01 -6.97
CA THR A 107 16.18 4.77 -7.73
C THR A 107 14.88 4.03 -8.04
N MET A 108 13.83 4.25 -7.25
CA MET A 108 12.49 3.77 -7.59
C MET A 108 11.94 4.62 -8.73
N ASP A 109 11.91 4.05 -9.94
CA ASP A 109 11.16 4.64 -11.03
C ASP A 109 9.67 4.57 -10.67
N LEU A 110 9.14 5.66 -10.08
CA LEU A 110 7.71 5.82 -9.76
C LEU A 110 6.86 5.98 -11.05
N LYS A 111 7.26 5.30 -12.14
CA LYS A 111 6.62 5.37 -13.46
C LYS A 111 5.43 4.42 -13.59
N ASP A 112 5.34 3.38 -12.77
CA ASP A 112 4.21 2.43 -12.78
C ASP A 112 3.32 2.58 -11.53
N ALA A 113 3.06 3.81 -11.11
CA ALA A 113 2.09 4.15 -10.07
C ALA A 113 0.73 4.52 -10.68
#